data_AF-A0A372BHQ1-F1
#
_entry.id   AF-A0A372BHQ1-F1
#
_cell.length_a   1.000
_cell.length_b   1.000
_cell.length_c   1.000
_cell.angle_alpha   90.00
_cell.angle_beta   90.00
_cell.angle_gamma   90.00
#
_symmetry.space_group_name_H-M   'P 1'
#
loop_
_entity.id
_entity.type
_entity.pdbx_description
1 polymer ?
#
loop_
_entity_poly.entity_id
_entity_poly.type
_entity_poly.pdbx_seq_one_letter_code
_entity_poly.pdbx_strand_id
1 'polypeptide(L)'
;MKDMMGNGFIANADAFSVATQIYVRMRRVTGRVIDAMYVIQNKDYAKYVITVALETEDDELKRCVERLRSLVETLPESSQKETPAVTKADEEPEITAEDIYRAQVPHHYIGALR
;
A
#
# COMPACT_ATOMS: atom_id res chain seq x y z
N MET A 1 14.57 -14.08 -17.27
CA MET A 1 13.58 -13.31 -16.48
C MET A 1 13.98 -13.28 -15.01
N LYS A 2 15.15 -12.72 -14.64
CA LYS A 2 15.55 -12.65 -13.22
C LYS A 2 16.15 -11.30 -12.78
N ASP A 3 16.29 -10.34 -13.70
CA ASP A 3 17.11 -9.14 -13.45
C ASP A 3 16.31 -7.82 -13.48
N MET A 4 15.01 -7.85 -13.83
CA MET A 4 14.17 -6.64 -13.91
C MET A 4 13.77 -6.08 -12.53
N MET A 5 13.67 -6.92 -11.50
CA MET A 5 13.18 -6.50 -10.18
C MET A 5 14.25 -5.80 -9.33
N GLY A 6 15.53 -6.17 -9.52
CA GLY A 6 16.66 -5.59 -8.77
C GLY A 6 17.12 -4.24 -9.30
N ASN A 7 17.13 -4.06 -10.64
CA ASN A 7 17.61 -2.83 -11.25
C ASN A 7 16.67 -1.64 -11.03
N GLY A 8 15.36 -1.86 -10.99
CA GLY A 8 14.38 -0.79 -10.75
C GLY A 8 14.49 -0.17 -9.36
N PHE A 9 14.86 -0.98 -8.36
CA PHE A 9 15.10 -0.49 -6.99
C PHE A 9 16.38 0.35 -6.90
N ILE A 10 17.49 -0.13 -7.47
CA ILE A 10 18.77 0.60 -7.46
C ILE A 10 18.64 1.94 -8.20
N ALA A 11 17.93 1.97 -9.33
CA ALA A 11 17.71 3.18 -10.10
C ALA A 11 16.84 4.23 -9.37
N ASN A 12 16.03 3.81 -8.39
CA ASN A 12 15.07 4.66 -7.69
C ASN A 12 15.29 4.66 -6.16
N ALA A 13 16.52 4.38 -5.70
CA ALA A 13 16.83 4.29 -4.26
C ALA A 13 16.51 5.59 -3.50
N ASP A 14 16.76 6.74 -4.12
CA ASP A 14 16.43 8.05 -3.56
C ASP A 14 14.91 8.26 -3.47
N ALA A 15 14.15 7.85 -4.49
CA ALA A 15 12.70 7.93 -4.48
C ALA A 15 12.11 7.03 -3.38
N PHE A 16 12.68 5.84 -3.20
CA PHE A 16 12.28 4.93 -2.14
C PHE A 16 12.57 5.53 -0.75
N SER A 17 13.75 6.09 -0.56
CA SER A 17 14.13 6.77 0.69
C SER A 17 13.13 7.89 1.02
N VAL A 18 12.79 8.75 0.06
CA VAL A 18 11.79 9.80 0.25
C VAL A 18 10.39 9.22 0.53
N ALA A 19 9.98 8.17 -0.18
CA ALA A 19 8.70 7.49 0.06
C ALA A 19 8.61 6.91 1.50
N THR A 20 9.70 6.38 2.05
CA THR A 20 9.72 5.93 3.45
C THR A 20 9.61 7.08 4.46
N GLN A 21 10.21 8.25 4.17
CA GLN A 21 10.05 9.45 5.00
C GLN A 21 8.60 9.93 5.01
N ILE A 22 7.96 9.96 3.84
CA ILE A 22 6.54 10.28 3.70
C ILE A 22 5.69 9.28 4.48
N TYR A 23 5.96 7.98 4.36
CA TYR A 23 5.26 6.94 5.13
C TYR A 23 5.32 7.19 6.65
N VAL A 24 6.53 7.42 7.18
CA VAL A 24 6.71 7.66 8.62
C VAL A 24 5.94 8.90 9.07
N ARG A 25 6.01 9.99 8.31
CA ARG A 25 5.37 11.25 8.66
C ARG A 25 3.85 11.17 8.53
N MET A 26 3.34 10.58 7.46
CA MET A 26 1.90 10.35 7.28
C MET A 26 1.31 9.49 8.40
N ARG A 27 2.00 8.42 8.81
CA ARG A 27 1.55 7.57 9.92
C ARG A 27 1.46 8.35 11.23
N ARG A 28 2.37 9.29 11.47
CA ARG A 28 2.38 10.12 12.68
C ARG A 28 1.30 11.20 12.67
N VAL A 29 1.12 11.89 11.54
CA VAL A 29 0.22 13.05 11.44
C VAL A 29 -1.24 12.62 11.22
N THR A 30 -1.47 11.55 10.46
CA THR A 30 -2.82 11.14 10.02
C THR A 30 -3.21 9.72 10.40
N GLY A 31 -2.28 8.91 10.91
CA GLY A 31 -2.49 7.47 11.11
C GLY A 31 -2.48 6.64 9.82
N ARG A 32 -2.43 7.27 8.63
CA ARG A 32 -2.46 6.57 7.34
C ARG A 32 -1.14 5.85 7.07
N VAL A 33 -1.24 4.63 6.56
CA VAL A 33 -0.13 3.79 6.09
C VAL A 33 -0.18 3.74 4.56
N ILE A 34 0.97 3.89 3.93
CA ILE A 34 1.14 3.79 2.47
C ILE A 34 2.20 2.74 2.16
N ASP A 35 2.13 2.15 0.96
CA ASP A 35 3.16 1.24 0.48
C ASP A 35 4.27 2.02 -0.24
N ALA A 36 5.40 2.21 0.45
CA ALA A 36 6.55 2.95 -0.09
C ALA A 36 7.19 2.27 -1.32
N MET A 37 7.11 0.94 -1.43
CA MET A 37 7.61 0.22 -2.60
C MET A 37 6.68 0.44 -3.79
N TYR A 38 5.38 0.41 -3.57
CA TYR A 38 4.41 0.65 -4.64
C TYR A 38 4.46 2.10 -5.16
N VAL A 39 4.77 3.08 -4.29
CA VAL A 39 5.04 4.48 -4.71
C VAL A 39 6.09 4.56 -5.81
N ILE A 40 7.15 3.76 -5.75
CA ILE A 40 8.22 3.79 -6.77
C ILE A 40 7.99 2.85 -7.96
N GLN A 41 6.93 2.02 -7.91
CA GLN A 41 6.58 1.11 -8.99
C GLN A 41 5.44 1.65 -9.85
N ASN A 42 4.65 2.58 -9.32
CA ASN A 42 3.47 3.12 -9.97
C ASN A 42 3.42 4.66 -9.86
N LYS A 43 3.67 5.33 -10.99
CA LYS A 43 3.65 6.79 -11.11
C LYS A 43 2.32 7.43 -10.72
N ASP A 44 1.19 6.79 -11.03
CA ASP A 44 -0.14 7.30 -10.69
C ASP A 44 -0.42 7.20 -9.19
N TYR A 45 0.01 6.10 -8.57
CA TYR A 45 -0.05 5.95 -7.12
C TYR A 45 0.86 6.96 -6.40
N ALA A 46 2.05 7.24 -6.95
CA ALA A 46 2.92 8.29 -6.41
C ALA A 46 2.24 9.67 -6.45
N LYS A 47 1.58 10.02 -7.56
CA LYS A 47 0.81 11.28 -7.69
C LYS A 47 -0.34 11.32 -6.69
N TYR A 48 -1.07 10.22 -6.51
CA TYR A 48 -2.13 10.13 -5.51
C TYR A 48 -1.60 10.37 -4.09
N VAL A 49 -0.50 9.71 -3.71
CA VAL A 49 0.13 9.89 -2.39
C VAL A 49 0.58 11.34 -2.19
N ILE A 50 1.13 11.99 -3.23
CA ILE A 50 1.49 13.41 -3.19
C ILE A 50 0.27 14.29 -2.88
N THR A 51 -0.86 14.07 -3.55
CA THR A 51 -2.09 14.84 -3.32
C THR A 51 -2.58 14.67 -1.89
N VAL A 52 -2.70 13.42 -1.43
CA VAL A 52 -3.17 13.11 -0.06
C VAL A 52 -2.22 13.68 1.00
N ALA A 53 -0.92 13.69 0.74
CA ALA A 53 0.07 14.26 1.64
C ALA A 53 -0.06 15.79 1.74
N LEU A 54 -0.30 16.50 0.64
CA LEU A 54 -0.46 17.96 0.65
C LEU A 54 -1.71 18.41 1.41
N GLU A 55 -2.78 17.62 1.40
CA GLU A 55 -4.02 17.88 2.17
C GLU A 55 -3.81 17.88 3.69
N THR A 56 -2.70 17.33 4.19
CA THR A 56 -2.42 17.29 5.64
C THR A 56 -1.92 18.62 6.20
N GLU A 57 -1.54 19.56 5.32
CA GLU A 57 -0.94 20.85 5.64
C GLU A 57 0.35 20.79 6.49
N ASP A 58 0.95 19.61 6.68
CA ASP A 58 2.18 19.40 7.45
C ASP A 58 3.43 19.86 6.68
N ASP A 59 4.23 20.74 7.28
CA ASP A 59 5.37 21.35 6.59
C ASP A 59 6.53 20.38 6.31
N GLU A 60 6.75 19.40 7.20
CA GLU A 60 7.75 18.36 6.97
C GLU A 60 7.33 17.45 5.81
N LEU A 61 6.04 17.12 5.76
CA LEU A 61 5.47 16.34 4.68
C LEU A 61 5.49 17.09 3.34
N LYS A 62 5.17 18.40 3.32
CA LYS A 62 5.32 19.25 2.13
C LYS A 62 6.74 19.21 1.57
N ARG A 63 7.77 19.33 2.43
CA ARG A 63 9.18 19.23 2.00
C ARG A 63 9.51 17.86 1.40
N CYS A 64 9.00 16.79 1.98
CA CYS A 64 9.20 15.45 1.44
C CYS A 64 8.48 15.26 0.09
N VAL A 65 7.27 15.80 -0.04
CA VAL A 65 6.48 15.78 -1.28
C VAL A 65 7.19 16.52 -2.41
N GLU A 66 7.75 17.70 -2.15
CA GLU A 66 8.49 18.45 -3.18
C GLU A 66 9.71 17.67 -3.68
N ARG A 67 10.42 16.98 -2.78
CA ARG A 67 11.52 16.07 -3.19
C ARG A 67 11.01 14.89 -4.00
N LEU A 68 9.86 14.30 -3.61
CA LEU A 68 9.27 13.19 -4.35
C LEU A 68 8.85 13.63 -5.75
N ARG A 69 8.24 14.81 -5.92
CA ARG A 69 7.82 15.35 -7.22
C ARG A 69 8.96 15.40 -8.24
N SER A 70 10.15 15.85 -7.82
CA SER A 70 11.32 15.88 -8.70
C SER A 70 11.79 14.48 -9.16
N LEU A 71 11.47 13.45 -8.38
CA LEU A 71 11.85 12.06 -8.65
C LEU A 71 10.74 11.26 -9.35
N VAL A 72 9.48 11.71 -9.28
CA VAL A 72 8.34 10.99 -9.88
C VAL A 72 8.40 10.98 -11.41
N GLU A 73 9.04 11.96 -12.04
CA GLU A 73 9.18 11.97 -13.50
C GLU A 73 10.15 10.91 -14.03
N THR A 74 11.07 10.43 -13.19
CA THR A 74 12.03 9.36 -13.57
C THR A 74 11.50 7.96 -13.28
N LEU A 75 10.34 7.86 -12.62
CA LEU A 75 9.70 6.58 -12.33
C LEU A 75 9.23 5.90 -13.63
N PRO A 76 9.22 4.56 -13.68
CA PRO A 76 8.62 3.85 -14.79
C PRO A 76 7.16 4.26 -14.97
N GLU A 77 6.75 4.48 -16.22
CA GLU A 77 5.34 4.68 -16.54
C GLU A 77 4.53 3.47 -16.06
N SER A 78 3.37 3.73 -15.47
CA SER A 78 2.55 2.65 -14.93
C SER A 78 2.12 1.76 -16.10
N SER A 79 2.67 0.55 -16.17
CA SER A 79 2.10 -0.47 -17.03
C SER A 79 0.78 -0.80 -16.39
N GLN A 80 -0.31 -0.29 -17.00
CA GLN A 80 -1.68 -0.65 -16.65
C GLN A 80 -1.84 -2.16 -16.88
N LYS A 81 -1.30 -2.99 -15.98
CA LYS A 81 -1.80 -4.34 -15.82
C LYS A 81 -3.19 -4.17 -15.26
N GLU A 82 -4.13 -4.34 -16.17
CA GLU A 82 -5.53 -4.66 -15.95
C GLU A 82 -5.80 -4.90 -14.47
N THR A 83 -6.53 -3.97 -13.85
CA THR A 83 -7.31 -4.28 -12.66
C THR A 83 -7.88 -5.67 -12.87
N PRO A 84 -7.60 -6.67 -12.00
CA PRO A 84 -8.28 -7.94 -12.13
C PRO A 84 -9.75 -7.56 -12.12
N ALA A 85 -10.43 -7.80 -13.25
CA ALA A 85 -11.86 -7.71 -13.29
C ALA A 85 -12.32 -8.47 -12.06
N VAL A 86 -13.06 -7.80 -11.18
CA VAL A 86 -13.84 -8.49 -10.15
C VAL A 86 -14.78 -9.36 -10.98
N THR A 87 -14.34 -10.58 -11.29
CA THR A 87 -15.21 -11.66 -11.68
C THR A 87 -16.18 -11.71 -10.54
N LYS A 88 -17.40 -11.22 -10.80
CA LYS A 88 -18.56 -11.55 -9.98
C LYS A 88 -18.44 -13.04 -9.75
N ALA A 89 -18.20 -13.42 -8.50
CA ALA A 89 -18.17 -14.80 -8.11
C ALA A 89 -19.52 -15.36 -8.55
N ASP A 90 -19.49 -16.18 -9.59
CA ASP A 90 -20.59 -17.06 -9.90
C ASP A 90 -20.73 -17.96 -8.67
N GLU A 91 -21.84 -17.75 -7.97
CA GLU A 91 -22.43 -18.63 -6.95
C GLU A 91 -21.50 -19.01 -5.79
N GLU A 92 -21.50 -18.19 -4.74
CA GLU A 92 -21.12 -18.67 -3.41
C GLU A 92 -22.05 -19.84 -3.05
N PRO A 93 -21.52 -21.03 -2.68
CA PRO A 93 -22.36 -22.13 -2.24
C PRO A 93 -23.14 -21.70 -1.00
N GLU A 94 -24.45 -21.93 -1.00
CA GLU A 94 -25.33 -21.66 0.12
C GLU A 94 -24.74 -22.35 1.38
N ILE A 95 -24.34 -21.57 2.38
CA ILE A 95 -23.66 -22.10 3.57
C ILE A 95 -24.63 -23.01 4.32
N THR A 96 -24.35 -24.32 4.31
CA THR A 96 -25.21 -25.31 4.96
C THR A 96 -25.01 -25.31 6.48
N ALA A 97 -25.99 -25.80 7.22
CA ALA A 97 -25.91 -25.91 8.68
C ALA A 97 -24.75 -26.82 9.13
N GLU A 98 -24.43 -27.81 8.31
CA GLU A 98 -23.32 -28.74 8.49
C GLU A 98 -21.96 -28.05 8.36
N ASP A 99 -21.83 -27.06 7.47
CA ASP A 99 -20.60 -26.29 7.30
C ASP A 99 -20.37 -25.35 8.49
N ILE A 100 -21.44 -24.76 9.01
CA ILE A 100 -21.41 -23.96 10.25
C ILE A 100 -20.98 -24.83 11.43
N TYR A 101 -21.53 -26.04 11.56
CA TYR A 101 -21.17 -26.97 12.63
C TYR A 101 -19.70 -27.38 12.58
N ARG A 102 -19.18 -27.69 11.39
CA ARG A 102 -17.76 -28.06 11.20
C ARG A 102 -16.80 -26.89 11.46
N ALA A 103 -17.25 -25.66 11.24
CA ALA A 103 -16.46 -24.46 11.48
C ALA A 103 -16.41 -24.03 12.96
N GLN A 104 -17.20 -24.64 13.86
CA GLN A 104 -17.15 -24.32 15.27
C GLN A 104 -15.81 -24.74 15.88
N VAL A 105 -15.03 -23.74 16.31
CA VAL A 105 -13.81 -23.97 17.08
C VAL A 105 -14.20 -24.03 18.57
N PRO A 106 -13.75 -25.05 19.34
CA PRO A 106 -14.00 -25.09 20.76
C PRO A 106 -13.33 -23.90 21.46
N HIS A 107 -14.14 -22.97 21.96
CA HIS A 107 -13.66 -21.83 22.74
C HIS A 107 -13.26 -22.31 24.14
N HIS A 108 -11.98 -22.61 24.34
CA HIS A 108 -11.42 -22.76 25.67
C HIS A 108 -11.07 -21.37 26.21
N TYR A 109 -11.85 -20.87 27.17
CA TYR A 109 -11.57 -19.61 27.84
C TYR A 109 -10.35 -19.76 28.75
N ILE A 110 -9.18 -19.31 28.29
CA ILE A 110 -7.96 -19.22 29.10
C ILE A 110 -7.81 -17.76 29.55
N GLY A 111 -8.45 -17.40 30.65
CA GLY A 111 -8.28 -16.04 31.18
C GLY A 111 -9.15 -15.71 32.38
N ALA A 112 -8.86 -16.28 33.56
CA ALA A 112 -9.34 -15.64 34.78
C ALA A 112 -8.59 -14.30 34.95
N LEU A 113 -9.30 -13.18 34.76
CA LEU A 113 -8.79 -11.85 35.12
C LEU A 113 -8.54 -11.84 36.63
N ARG A 114 -7.28 -11.63 37.03
CA ARG A 114 -6.87 -11.32 38.39
C ARG A 114 -6.39 -9.88 38.46
#